data_AF-A0A8T3LK33-F1
#
_entry.id   AF-A0A8T3LK33-F1
#
_cell.length_a   1.000
_cell.length_b   1.000
_cell.length_c   1.000
_cell.angle_alpha   90.00
_cell.angle_beta   90.00
_cell.angle_gamma   90.00
#
_symmetry.space_group_name_H-M   'P 1'
#
loop_
_entity.id
_entity.type
_entity.pdbx_description
1 polymer ?
#
loop_
_entity_poly.entity_id
_entity_poly.type
_entity_poly.pdbx_seq_one_letter_code
_entity_poly.pdbx_strand_id
1 'polypeptide(L)'
;PMQFDRPEDLARYPRTLQEDCEKLNKRKVDLVFAPSVKEIYPNGTETHTYVDVPGLSTMLEGASRPGHFRGVSTIVSKLFNL
;
A
#
# COMPACT_ATOMS: atom_id res chain seq x y z
N PRO A 1 -3.89 2.42 -2.46
CA PRO A 1 -5.21 1.88 -2.91
C PRO A 1 -5.09 0.55 -3.66
N MET A 2 -4.07 0.37 -4.52
CA MET A 2 -3.98 -0.77 -5.45
C MET A 2 -4.07 -2.18 -4.84
N GLN A 3 -3.73 -2.37 -3.56
CA GLN A 3 -3.81 -3.69 -2.90
C GLN A 3 -5.19 -4.01 -2.31
N PHE A 4 -6.15 -3.09 -2.37
CA PHE A 4 -7.51 -3.30 -1.89
C PHE A 4 -8.39 -3.70 -3.08
N ASP A 5 -8.78 -4.96 -3.08
CA ASP A 5 -9.72 -5.56 -4.02
C ASP A 5 -11.18 -5.11 -3.76
N ARG A 6 -11.47 -4.69 -2.52
CA ARG A 6 -12.78 -4.22 -2.07
C ARG A 6 -12.75 -2.73 -1.71
N PRO A 7 -13.51 -1.87 -2.41
CA PRO A 7 -13.56 -0.44 -2.12
C PRO A 7 -14.02 -0.12 -0.69
N GLU A 8 -14.93 -0.92 -0.13
CA GLU A 8 -15.46 -0.77 1.22
C GLU A 8 -14.37 -0.99 2.29
N ASP A 9 -13.46 -1.94 2.06
CA ASP A 9 -12.37 -2.24 2.98
C ASP A 9 -11.39 -1.07 3.02
N LEU A 10 -11.08 -0.47 1.86
CA LEU A 10 -10.25 0.73 1.79
C LEU A 10 -10.91 1.94 2.47
N ALA A 11 -12.22 2.08 2.31
CA ALA A 11 -12.99 3.18 2.90
C ALA A 11 -13.04 3.07 4.44
N ARG A 12 -13.12 1.85 4.98
CA ARG A 12 -13.19 1.58 6.42
C ARG A 12 -11.85 1.35 7.09
N TYR A 13 -10.76 1.23 6.32
CA TYR A 13 -9.44 0.97 6.87
C TYR A 13 -9.08 2.07 7.89
N PRO A 14 -8.80 1.71 9.16
CA PRO A 14 -8.55 2.70 10.21
C PRO A 14 -7.41 3.65 9.86
N ARG A 15 -7.59 4.95 10.14
CA ARG A 15 -6.58 5.98 9.92
C ARG A 15 -6.41 6.79 11.20
N THR A 16 -5.28 6.59 11.87
CA THR A 16 -4.97 7.14 13.20
C THR A 16 -3.61 7.83 13.21
N LEU A 17 -3.26 8.55 12.13
CA LEU A 17 -1.92 9.08 11.87
C LEU A 17 -1.30 9.81 13.08
N GLN A 18 -2.08 10.63 13.79
CA GLN A 18 -1.58 11.32 14.98
C GLN A 18 -1.14 10.34 16.07
N GLU A 19 -1.98 9.37 16.43
CA GLU A 19 -1.66 8.35 17.45
C GLU A 19 -0.48 7.48 17.02
N ASP A 20 -0.39 7.17 15.73
CA ASP A 20 0.70 6.37 15.17
C ASP A 20 2.03 7.13 15.29
N CYS A 21 2.05 8.41 14.92
CA CYS A 21 3.21 9.29 15.10
C CYS A 21 3.62 9.42 16.58
N GLU A 22 2.67 9.59 17.49
CA GLU A 22 2.96 9.63 18.94
C GLU A 22 3.60 8.33 19.43
N LYS A 23 3.11 7.17 18.97
CA LYS A 23 3.67 5.84 19.30
C LYS A 23 5.08 5.66 18.72
N LEU A 24 5.33 6.12 17.49
CA LEU A 24 6.62 5.99 16.82
C LEU A 24 7.66 6.94 17.42
N ASN A 25 7.27 8.17 17.78
CA ASN A 25 8.14 9.14 18.43
C ASN A 25 8.68 8.61 19.77
N LYS A 26 7.82 7.94 20.58
CA LYS A 26 8.25 7.27 21.83
C LYS A 26 9.29 6.17 21.61
N ARG A 27 9.37 5.61 20.39
CA ARG A 27 10.33 4.58 19.98
C ARG A 27 11.54 5.14 19.23
N LYS A 28 11.68 6.47 19.19
CA LYS A 28 12.79 7.17 18.53
C LYS A 28 12.91 6.87 17.03
N VAL A 29 11.78 6.76 16.35
CA VAL A 29 11.76 6.69 14.88
C VAL A 29 12.18 8.04 14.31
N ASP A 30 13.17 8.06 13.43
CA ASP A 30 13.75 9.29 12.88
C ASP A 30 12.85 9.98 11.86
N LEU A 31 12.08 9.21 11.09
CA LEU A 31 11.23 9.72 10.02
C LEU A 31 9.94 8.91 9.88
N VAL A 32 8.81 9.62 9.71
CA VAL A 32 7.54 9.04 9.29
C VAL A 32 7.19 9.59 7.91
N PHE A 33 7.20 8.71 6.90
CA PHE A 33 6.73 9.05 5.56
C PHE A 33 5.25 8.69 5.42
N ALA A 34 4.37 9.70 5.41
CA ALA A 34 2.91 9.55 5.38
C ALA A 34 2.28 10.27 4.15
N PRO A 35 2.56 9.81 2.93
CA PRO A 35 2.10 10.47 1.71
C PRO A 35 0.60 10.25 1.47
N SER A 36 -0.02 11.21 0.79
CA SER A 36 -1.35 11.08 0.21
C SER A 36 -1.36 10.16 -1.01
N VAL A 37 -2.56 9.69 -1.39
CA VAL A 37 -2.74 8.90 -2.62
C VAL A 37 -2.29 9.68 -3.85
N LYS A 38 -2.51 11.00 -3.90
CA LYS A 38 -2.14 11.85 -5.04
C LYS A 38 -0.62 12.03 -5.17
N GLU A 39 0.12 12.04 -4.06
CA GLU A 39 1.59 12.10 -4.09
C GLU A 39 2.19 10.79 -4.62
N ILE A 40 1.60 9.65 -4.26
CA ILE A 40 2.08 8.34 -4.74
C ILE A 40 1.57 8.03 -6.16
N TYR A 41 0.32 8.35 -6.46
CA TYR A 41 -0.38 8.03 -7.72
C TYR A 41 -1.00 9.29 -8.33
N PRO A 42 -0.20 10.23 -8.88
CA PRO A 42 -0.70 11.53 -9.34
C PRO A 42 -1.70 11.43 -10.49
N ASN A 43 -1.59 10.38 -11.31
CA ASN A 43 -2.47 10.11 -12.45
C ASN A 43 -3.50 9.01 -12.16
N GLY A 44 -3.73 8.69 -10.88
CA GLY A 44 -4.56 7.56 -10.47
C GLY A 44 -3.88 6.20 -10.66
N THR A 45 -4.64 5.12 -10.48
CA THR A 45 -4.12 3.73 -10.48
C THR A 45 -4.38 2.96 -11.78
N GLU A 46 -5.35 3.39 -12.59
CA GLU A 46 -5.80 2.68 -13.81
C GLU A 46 -4.66 2.47 -14.82
N THR A 47 -3.82 3.49 -15.02
CA THR A 47 -2.72 3.48 -16.01
C THR A 47 -1.34 3.42 -15.35
N HIS A 48 -1.28 3.06 -14.06
CA HIS A 48 -0.02 3.05 -13.32
C HIS A 48 0.84 1.84 -13.68
N THR A 49 2.16 2.05 -13.82
CA THR A 49 3.13 0.96 -13.93
C THR A 49 3.04 0.06 -12.69
N TYR A 50 3.00 -1.25 -12.90
CA TYR A 50 2.93 -2.22 -11.81
C TYR A 50 4.06 -3.25 -11.88
N VAL A 51 4.32 -3.88 -10.74
CA VAL A 51 5.24 -5.01 -10.59
C VAL A 51 4.40 -6.22 -10.18
N ASP A 52 4.61 -7.37 -10.81
CA ASP A 52 3.92 -8.63 -10.48
C ASP A 52 4.92 -9.73 -10.14
N VAL A 53 4.55 -10.64 -9.22
CA VAL A 53 5.38 -11.75 -8.75
C VAL A 53 4.62 -13.06 -9.00
N PRO A 54 4.57 -13.53 -10.25
CA PRO A 54 3.59 -14.53 -10.69
C PRO A 54 3.73 -15.89 -10.01
N GLY A 55 4.92 -16.24 -9.51
CA GLY A 55 5.16 -17.50 -8.80
C GLY A 55 4.51 -17.58 -7.42
N LEU A 56 4.05 -16.45 -6.85
CA LEU A 56 3.44 -16.38 -5.52
C LEU A 56 2.13 -15.60 -5.50
N SER A 57 1.93 -14.64 -6.41
CA SER A 57 0.83 -13.66 -6.35
C SER A 57 -0.57 -14.24 -6.55
N THR A 58 -0.68 -15.50 -6.99
CA THR A 58 -1.94 -16.17 -7.34
C THR A 58 -2.25 -17.40 -6.48
N MET A 59 -1.38 -17.74 -5.52
CA MET A 59 -1.58 -18.89 -4.62
C MET A 59 -2.01 -18.43 -3.22
N LEU A 60 -2.59 -19.34 -2.43
CA LEU A 60 -3.01 -19.08 -1.05
C LEU A 60 -3.90 -17.82 -0.96
N GLU A 61 -3.49 -16.81 -0.19
CA GLU A 61 -4.21 -15.54 -0.06
C GLU A 61 -4.38 -14.81 -1.42
N GLY A 62 -3.45 -15.00 -2.35
CA GLY A 62 -3.51 -14.42 -3.69
C GLY A 62 -4.66 -14.98 -4.52
N ALA A 63 -5.10 -16.21 -4.23
CA ALA A 63 -6.30 -16.78 -4.81
C ALA A 63 -7.57 -16.19 -4.17
N SER A 64 -7.55 -15.94 -2.86
CA SER A 64 -8.67 -15.33 -2.12
C SER A 64 -8.87 -13.85 -2.44
N ARG A 65 -7.77 -13.14 -2.79
CA ARG A 65 -7.77 -11.69 -3.06
C ARG A 65 -7.06 -11.38 -4.39
N PRO A 66 -7.70 -11.65 -5.53
CA PRO A 66 -7.11 -11.39 -6.84
C PRO A 66 -6.63 -9.94 -6.99
N GLY A 67 -5.38 -9.77 -7.44
CA GLY A 67 -4.78 -8.44 -7.62
C GLY A 67 -4.17 -7.82 -6.35
N HIS A 68 -4.45 -8.33 -5.15
CA HIS A 68 -3.90 -7.83 -3.88
C HIS A 68 -2.37 -7.74 -3.93
N PHE A 69 -1.72 -8.85 -4.28
CA PHE A 69 -0.26 -8.91 -4.28
C PHE A 69 0.40 -8.05 -5.36
N ARG A 70 -0.25 -7.83 -6.52
CA ARG A 70 0.23 -6.86 -7.51
C ARG A 70 0.29 -5.45 -6.92
N GLY A 71 -0.75 -5.06 -6.17
CA GLY A 71 -0.75 -3.78 -5.46
C GLY A 71 0.38 -3.68 -4.43
N VAL A 72 0.62 -4.77 -3.67
CA VAL A 72 1.70 -4.86 -2.67
C VAL A 72 3.07 -4.74 -3.32
N SER A 73 3.41 -5.58 -4.30
CA SER A 73 4.72 -5.55 -4.96
C SER A 73 4.98 -4.22 -5.65
N THR A 74 3.96 -3.59 -6.22
CA THR A 74 4.08 -2.27 -6.85
C THR A 74 4.44 -1.18 -5.85
N ILE A 75 3.70 -1.06 -4.74
CA ILE A 75 3.98 0.02 -3.77
C ILE A 75 5.29 -0.20 -3.03
N VAL A 76 5.62 -1.46 -2.65
CA VAL A 76 6.90 -1.77 -1.99
C VAL A 76 8.09 -1.47 -2.91
N SER A 77 8.02 -1.87 -4.18
CA SER A 77 9.08 -1.54 -5.16
C SER A 77 9.25 -0.04 -5.34
N LYS A 78 8.15 0.73 -5.33
CA LYS A 78 8.21 2.19 -5.40
C LYS A 78 8.86 2.79 -4.15
N LEU A 79 8.54 2.30 -2.96
CA LEU A 79 9.14 2.75 -1.70
C LEU A 79 10.65 2.48 -1.64
N PHE A 80 11.14 1.37 -2.20
CA PHE A 80 12.58 1.09 -2.30
C PHE A 80 13.34 2.01 -3.26
N ASN A 81 12.64 2.67 -4.18
CA ASN A 81 13.25 3.56 -5.18
C ASN A 81 13.18 5.05 -4.80
N LEU A 82 12.57 5.40 -3.65
CA LEU A 82 12.50 6.77 -3.11
C LEU A 82 13.76 7.11 -2.31
#